data_AF-A0A3C0FHR5-F1
#
_entry.id   AF-A0A3C0FHR5-F1
#
_cell.length_a   1.000
_cell.length_b   1.000
_cell.length_c   1.000
_cell.angle_alpha   90.00
_cell.angle_beta   90.00
_cell.angle_gamma   90.00
#
_symmetry.space_group_name_H-M   'P 1'
#
loop_
_entity.id
_entity.type
_entity.pdbx_description
1 polymer ?
#
loop_
_entity_poly.entity_id
_entity_poly.type
_entity_poly.pdbx_seq_one_letter_code
_entity_poly.pdbx_strand_id
1 'polypeptide(L)'
;VGLVMNTVGPAIPLMDGFMGMIVIYLISMVGLILTRFAPFYLPSVAWISLVGIVATLPWTPGSEWIVAQAKSVNFLALATPALAYAGFAIAKKEIEVAKHSGWKLALVACLVFLGTYAGSV
;
A
#
# COMPACT_ATOMS: atom_id res chain seq x y z
N VAL A 1 -11.57 9.48 5.32
CA VAL A 1 -11.68 8.82 3.99
C VAL A 1 -11.61 7.31 4.11
N GLY A 2 -10.55 6.75 4.71
CA GLY A 2 -10.40 5.30 4.79
C GLY A 2 -11.59 4.55 5.41
N LEU A 3 -12.09 5.03 6.56
CA LEU A 3 -13.26 4.45 7.25
C LEU A 3 -14.50 4.42 6.37
N VAL A 4 -14.77 5.52 5.67
CA VAL A 4 -15.91 5.64 4.75
C VAL A 4 -15.78 4.65 3.59
N MET A 5 -14.58 4.47 3.04
CA MET A 5 -14.36 3.52 1.95
C MET A 5 -14.50 2.06 2.43
N ASN A 6 -14.04 1.76 3.64
CA ASN A 6 -14.15 0.43 4.25
C ASN A 6 -15.60 0.05 4.58
N THR A 7 -16.49 1.04 4.73
CA THR A 7 -17.89 0.80 5.08
C THR A 7 -18.80 0.81 3.85
N VAL A 8 -18.43 1.56 2.81
CA VAL A 8 -19.19 1.63 1.55
C VAL A 8 -18.90 0.44 0.62
N GLY A 9 -17.67 -0.09 0.60
CA GLY A 9 -17.32 -1.22 -0.28
C GLY A 9 -17.76 -2.59 0.29
N PRO A 10 -17.11 -3.09 1.36
CA PRO A 10 -17.36 -4.43 1.90
C PRO A 10 -18.40 -4.52 3.04
N ALA A 11 -19.12 -3.44 3.38
CA ALA A 11 -20.14 -3.41 4.44
C ALA A 11 -19.65 -3.91 5.82
N ILE A 12 -18.38 -3.67 6.15
CA ILE A 12 -17.81 -3.98 7.47
C ILE A 12 -18.36 -2.97 8.48
N PRO A 13 -18.79 -3.41 9.69
CA PRO A 13 -19.27 -2.49 10.72
C PRO A 13 -18.22 -1.42 11.03
N LEU A 14 -18.67 -0.17 11.11
CA LEU A 14 -17.83 1.03 11.27
C LEU A 14 -16.83 0.91 12.43
N MET A 15 -17.26 0.26 13.51
CA MET A 15 -16.50 0.09 14.74
C MET A 15 -15.30 -0.87 14.57
N ASP A 16 -15.52 -2.02 13.91
CA ASP A 16 -14.46 -3.01 13.71
C ASP A 16 -13.43 -2.55 12.66
N GLY A 17 -13.89 -1.82 11.64
CA GLY A 17 -13.02 -1.19 10.66
C GLY A 17 -12.16 -0.07 11.26
N PHE A 18 -12.69 0.66 12.25
CA PHE A 18 -11.95 1.70 12.96
C PHE A 18 -10.80 1.12 13.79
N MET A 19 -11.09 0.06 14.53
CA MET A 19 -10.09 -0.64 15.34
C MET A 19 -8.97 -1.22 14.47
N GLY A 20 -9.32 -1.86 13.34
CA GLY A 20 -8.34 -2.34 12.36
C GLY A 20 -7.46 -1.25 11.76
N MET A 21 -8.03 -0.08 11.45
CA MET A 21 -7.24 1.05 10.94
C MET A 21 -6.24 1.60 11.96
N ILE A 22 -6.61 1.64 13.25
CA ILE A 22 -5.69 2.04 14.32
C ILE A 22 -4.52 1.07 14.41
N VAL A 23 -4.79 -0.24 14.35
CA VAL A 23 -3.73 -1.26 14.42
C VAL A 23 -2.74 -1.10 13.26
N ILE A 24 -3.23 -0.96 12.02
CA ILE A 24 -2.37 -0.77 10.85
C ILE A 24 -1.60 0.56 10.93
N TYR A 25 -2.24 1.62 11.44
CA TYR A 25 -1.58 2.91 11.66
C TYR A 25 -0.43 2.82 12.68
N LEU A 26 -0.62 2.10 13.78
CA LEU A 26 0.43 1.88 14.78
C LEU A 26 1.59 1.08 14.21
N ILE A 27 1.31 0.01 13.46
CA ILE A 27 2.34 -0.80 12.78
C ILE A 27 3.16 0.07 11.82
N SER A 28 2.50 0.90 11.02
CA SER A 28 3.18 1.79 10.08
C SER A 28 3.96 2.91 10.78
N MET A 29 3.47 3.44 11.90
CA MET A 29 4.22 4.39 12.73
C MET A 29 5.51 3.76 13.27
N VAL A 30 5.44 2.54 13.81
CA VAL A 30 6.61 1.81 14.31
C VAL A 30 7.61 1.55 13.17
N GLY A 31 7.14 1.13 11.99
CA GLY A 31 7.98 0.94 10.81
C GLY A 31 8.69 2.22 10.34
N LEU A 32 8.01 3.36 10.38
CA LEU A 32 8.59 4.66 10.04
C LEU A 32 9.64 5.12 11.05
N ILE A 33 9.37 4.95 12.35
CA ILE A 33 10.33 5.25 13.41
C ILE A 33 11.58 4.37 13.22
N LEU A 34 11.39 3.07 12.99
CA LEU A 34 12.49 2.13 12.74
C LEU A 34 13.31 2.52 11.51
N THR A 35 12.66 2.99 10.44
CA THR A 35 13.36 3.49 9.24
C THR A 35 14.33 4.62 9.58
N ARG A 36 14.01 5.49 10.54
CA ARG A 36 14.86 6.61 10.95
C ARG A 36 16.08 6.19 11.77
N PHE A 37 15.99 5.06 12.48
CA PHE A 37 17.09 4.51 13.29
C PHE A 37 17.89 3.42 12.57
N ALA A 38 17.38 2.91 11.45
CA ALA A 38 18.02 1.83 10.73
C ALA A 38 19.32 2.29 10.02
N PRO A 39 20.41 1.52 10.12
CA PRO A 39 21.69 1.84 9.48
C PRO A 39 21.73 1.49 7.97
N PHE A 40 20.69 0.84 7.43
CA PHE A 40 20.64 0.36 6.06
C PHE A 40 19.68 1.21 5.19
N TYR A 41 20.10 1.54 3.97
CA TYR A 41 19.30 2.28 3.00
C TYR A 41 18.24 1.38 2.36
N LEU A 42 17.15 1.15 3.08
CA LEU A 42 15.94 0.53 2.53
C LEU A 42 14.82 1.58 2.45
N PRO A 43 13.99 1.57 1.39
CA PRO A 43 12.81 2.42 1.33
C PRO A 43 11.92 2.20 2.55
N SER A 44 11.28 3.27 3.06
CA SER A 44 10.42 3.19 4.25
C SER A 44 9.32 2.13 4.12
N VAL A 45 8.82 1.91 2.90
CA VAL A 45 7.82 0.88 2.60
C VAL A 45 8.32 -0.52 2.97
N ALA A 46 9.60 -0.83 2.71
CA ALA A 46 10.17 -2.15 3.05
C ALA A 46 10.24 -2.37 4.57
N TRP A 47 10.61 -1.34 5.34
CA TRP A 47 10.62 -1.41 6.81
C TRP A 47 9.22 -1.59 7.39
N ILE A 48 8.23 -0.87 6.86
CA ILE A 48 6.83 -1.00 7.29
C ILE A 48 6.33 -2.42 7.00
N SER A 49 6.62 -2.97 5.82
CA SER A 49 6.27 -4.36 5.47
C SER A 49 6.94 -5.37 6.39
N LEU A 50 8.21 -5.19 6.73
CA LEU A 50 8.94 -6.08 7.62
C LEU A 50 8.34 -6.08 9.04
N VAL A 51 8.03 -4.90 9.58
CA VAL A 51 7.34 -4.79 10.88
C VAL A 51 5.95 -5.44 10.82
N GLY A 52 5.21 -5.25 9.73
CA GLY A 52 3.91 -5.92 9.53
C GLY A 52 4.01 -7.45 9.48
N ILE A 53 5.03 -8.00 8.81
CA ILE A 53 5.30 -9.44 8.79
C ILE A 53 5.63 -9.92 10.20
N VAL A 54 6.53 -9.25 10.91
CA VAL A 54 6.90 -9.63 12.28
C VAL A 54 5.67 -9.62 13.20
N ALA A 55 4.84 -8.58 13.12
CA ALA A 55 3.62 -8.43 13.91
C ALA A 55 2.54 -9.50 13.61
N THR A 56 2.58 -10.14 12.43
CA THR A 56 1.57 -11.13 12.00
C THR A 56 2.05 -12.58 12.06
N LEU A 57 3.32 -12.83 12.39
CA LEU A 57 3.84 -14.19 12.52
C LEU A 57 3.24 -14.92 13.76
N PRO A 58 3.04 -16.25 13.70
CA PRO A 58 2.33 -17.01 14.74
C PRO A 58 3.03 -17.02 16.11
N TRP A 59 4.35 -16.83 16.15
CA TRP A 59 5.16 -16.74 17.37
C TRP A 59 5.07 -15.40 18.13
N THR A 60 4.43 -14.35 17.58
CA THR A 60 4.35 -13.05 18.28
C THR A 60 3.11 -12.97 19.18
N PRO A 61 3.24 -12.41 20.39
CA PRO A 61 2.12 -12.31 21.32
C PRO A 61 1.05 -11.37 20.75
N GLY A 62 -0.19 -11.87 20.64
CA GLY A 62 -1.32 -11.11 20.07
C GLY A 62 -1.43 -11.18 18.54
N SER A 63 -0.67 -12.04 17.86
CA SER A 63 -0.70 -12.22 16.40
C SER A 63 -2.09 -12.54 15.85
N GLU A 64 -2.84 -13.46 16.49
CA GLU A 64 -4.21 -13.81 16.07
C GLU A 64 -5.15 -12.60 16.09
N TRP A 65 -5.05 -11.76 17.11
CA TRP A 65 -5.86 -10.56 17.24
C TRP A 65 -5.45 -9.51 16.19
N ILE A 66 -4.16 -9.29 15.97
CA ILE A 66 -3.65 -8.38 14.92
C ILE A 66 -4.10 -8.83 13.54
N VAL A 67 -4.04 -10.14 13.26
CA VAL A 67 -4.49 -10.71 11.98
C VAL A 67 -6.00 -10.56 11.80
N ALA A 68 -6.80 -10.76 12.86
CA ALA A 68 -8.25 -10.53 12.81
C ALA A 68 -8.59 -9.06 12.51
N GLN A 69 -7.87 -8.13 13.13
CA GLN A 69 -8.02 -6.69 12.88
C GLN A 69 -7.50 -6.26 11.50
N ALA A 70 -6.47 -6.92 10.97
CA ALA A 70 -6.03 -6.69 9.60
C ALA A 70 -7.07 -7.15 8.56
N LYS A 71 -7.82 -8.23 8.85
CA LYS A 71 -8.92 -8.71 8.01
C LYS A 71 -10.15 -7.82 8.02
N SER A 72 -10.37 -7.04 9.09
CA SER A 72 -11.47 -6.06 9.16
C SER A 72 -11.21 -4.79 8.34
N VAL A 73 -10.05 -4.69 7.68
CA VAL A 73 -9.68 -3.57 6.83
C VAL A 73 -9.48 -4.01 5.39
N ASN A 74 -10.25 -3.42 4.48
CA ASN A 74 -10.10 -3.63 3.05
C ASN A 74 -9.06 -2.67 2.46
N PHE A 75 -7.84 -3.19 2.25
CA PHE A 75 -6.73 -2.42 1.69
C PHE A 75 -7.01 -1.86 0.28
N LEU A 76 -7.79 -2.57 -0.54
CA LEU A 76 -8.15 -2.09 -1.89
C LEU A 76 -9.05 -0.85 -1.81
N ALA A 77 -10.03 -0.87 -0.90
CA ALA A 77 -10.91 0.27 -0.66
C ALA A 77 -10.13 1.51 -0.17
N LEU A 78 -9.05 1.30 0.58
CA LEU A 78 -8.13 2.37 1.00
C LEU A 78 -7.20 2.85 -0.14
N ALA A 79 -6.75 1.94 -0.99
CA ALA A 79 -5.82 2.24 -2.08
C ALA A 79 -6.45 3.11 -3.17
N THR A 80 -7.71 2.88 -3.53
CA THR A 80 -8.41 3.60 -4.61
C THR A 80 -8.35 5.13 -4.48
N PRO A 81 -8.76 5.76 -3.36
CA PRO A 81 -8.66 7.21 -3.22
C PRO A 81 -7.20 7.69 -3.20
N ALA A 82 -6.29 6.93 -2.55
CA ALA A 82 -4.88 7.30 -2.50
C ALA A 82 -4.24 7.33 -3.90
N LEU A 83 -4.49 6.29 -4.70
CA LEU A 83 -4.02 6.21 -6.09
C LEU A 83 -4.67 7.27 -6.98
N ALA A 84 -5.96 7.59 -6.76
CA ALA A 84 -6.62 8.66 -7.48
C ALA A 84 -5.96 10.02 -7.19
N TYR A 85 -5.73 10.37 -5.92
CA TYR A 85 -5.07 11.62 -5.55
C TYR A 85 -3.62 11.68 -6.03
N ALA A 86 -2.88 10.58 -5.91
CA ALA A 86 -1.52 10.48 -6.44
C ALA A 86 -1.49 10.70 -7.96
N GLY A 87 -2.43 10.07 -8.68
CA GLY A 87 -2.61 10.23 -10.12
C GLY A 87 -2.94 11.68 -10.50
N PHE A 88 -3.89 12.32 -9.80
CA PHE A 88 -4.22 13.73 -10.02
C PHE A 88 -3.04 14.67 -9.75
N ALA A 89 -2.22 14.38 -8.73
CA ALA A 89 -1.06 15.21 -8.37
C ALA A 89 0.01 15.23 -9.46
N ILE A 90 0.20 14.12 -10.19
CA ILE A 90 1.21 14.00 -11.26
C ILE A 90 0.64 14.17 -12.68
N ALA A 91 -0.70 14.16 -12.83
CA ALA A 91 -1.38 14.13 -14.13
C ALA A 91 -0.89 15.20 -15.12
N LYS A 92 -0.66 16.43 -14.66
CA LYS A 92 -0.21 17.52 -15.54
C LYS A 92 1.14 17.20 -16.20
N LYS A 93 2.09 16.70 -15.41
CA LYS A 93 3.43 16.34 -15.89
C LYS A 93 3.36 15.15 -16.85
N GLU A 94 2.58 14.14 -16.51
CA GLU A 94 2.41 12.95 -17.35
C GLU A 94 1.76 13.29 -18.71
N ILE A 95 0.75 14.16 -18.73
CA ILE A 95 0.10 14.62 -19.97
C ILE A 95 1.08 15.38 -20.87
N GLU A 96 1.95 16.21 -20.29
CA GLU A 96 2.96 16.95 -21.05
C GLU A 96 4.00 16.02 -21.68
N VAL A 97 4.49 15.03 -20.93
CA VAL A 97 5.41 14.01 -21.44
C VAL A 97 4.73 13.14 -22.50
N ALA A 98 3.47 12.75 -22.28
CA ALA A 98 2.71 11.94 -23.23
C ALA A 98 2.51 12.65 -24.59
N LYS A 99 2.29 13.97 -24.58
CA LYS A 99 2.15 14.76 -25.82
C LYS A 99 3.43 14.77 -26.66
N HIS A 100 4.60 14.82 -26.01
CA HIS A 100 5.87 14.88 -26.72
C HIS A 100 6.43 13.50 -27.09
N SER A 101 6.21 12.50 -26.24
CA SER A 101 6.93 11.21 -26.31
C SER A 101 6.02 9.98 -26.15
N GLY A 102 4.70 10.13 -26.26
CA GLY A 102 3.72 9.07 -25.97
C GLY A 102 3.93 7.77 -26.73
N TRP A 103 4.25 7.82 -28.03
CA TRP A 103 4.49 6.61 -28.83
C TRP A 103 5.70 5.80 -28.34
N LYS A 104 6.77 6.48 -27.91
CA LYS A 104 7.96 5.83 -27.33
C LYS A 104 7.63 5.19 -25.98
N LEU A 105 6.86 5.87 -25.14
CA LEU A 105 6.42 5.35 -23.85
C LEU A 105 5.55 4.09 -23.99
N ALA A 106 4.61 4.07 -24.94
CA ALA A 106 3.75 2.91 -25.17
C ALA A 106 4.57 1.66 -25.56
N LEU A 107 5.56 1.82 -26.44
CA LEU A 107 6.44 0.74 -26.85
C LEU A 107 7.32 0.24 -25.68
N VAL A 108 7.93 1.15 -24.91
CA VAL A 108 8.72 0.79 -23.72
C VAL A 108 7.87 0.08 -22.69
N ALA A 109 6.65 0.55 -22.43
CA ALA A 109 5.72 -0.11 -21.51
C ALA A 109 5.40 -1.53 -21.95
N CYS A 110 5.11 -1.74 -23.24
CA CYS A 110 4.87 -3.08 -23.79
C CYS A 110 6.08 -4.01 -23.60
N LEU A 111 7.28 -3.54 -23.93
CA LEU A 111 8.51 -4.31 -23.75
C LEU A 111 8.78 -4.65 -22.27
N VAL A 112 8.56 -3.71 -21.35
CA VAL A 112 8.74 -3.92 -19.91
C VAL A 112 7.72 -4.93 -19.37
N PHE A 113 6.45 -4.82 -19.75
CA PHE A 113 5.42 -5.77 -19.34
C PHE A 113 5.69 -7.18 -19.88
N LEU A 114 6.04 -7.29 -21.17
CA LEU A 114 6.42 -8.56 -21.77
C LEU A 114 7.67 -9.15 -21.12
N GLY A 115 8.70 -8.33 -20.87
CA GLY A 115 9.92 -8.77 -20.20
C GLY A 115 9.70 -9.22 -18.76
N THR A 116 8.85 -8.53 -18.01
CA THR A 116 8.50 -8.91 -16.63
C THR A 116 7.70 -10.21 -16.62
N TYR A 117 6.72 -10.35 -17.51
CA TYR A 117 5.95 -11.58 -17.64
C TYR A 117 6.85 -12.76 -18.04
N ALA A 118 7.71 -12.59 -19.05
CA ALA A 118 8.60 -13.63 -19.52
C ALA A 118 9.73 -13.99 -18.54
N GLY A 119 10.21 -13.04 -17.73
CA GLY A 119 11.25 -13.28 -16.72
C GLY A 119 10.72 -13.78 -15.37
N SER A 120 9.43 -13.63 -15.11
CA SER A 120 8.76 -14.15 -13.91
C SER A 120 8.24 -15.59 -14.07
N VAL A 121 8.23 -16.12 -15.30
CA VAL A 121 7.87 -17.52 -15.61
C VAL A 121 9.08 -18.43 -15.68
#